data_AF-A0A069CYE9-F1
#
_entry.id   AF-A0A069CYE9-F1
#
_cell.length_a   1.000
_cell.length_b   1.000
_cell.length_c   1.000
_cell.angle_alpha   90.00
_cell.angle_beta   90.00
_cell.angle_gamma   90.00
#
_symmetry.space_group_name_H-M   'P 1'
#
loop_
_entity.id
_entity.type
_entity.pdbx_description
1 polymer ?
#
loop_
_entity_poly.entity_id
_entity_poly.type
_entity_poly.pdbx_seq_one_letter_code
_entity_poly.pdbx_strand_id
1 'polypeptide(L)' 'MRRHLIHFLLVALLSVCSAATAMAQTTVKGQVVDAENGEPMIGAAVTVVGTTQVQ' A
#
# COMPACT_ATOMS: atom_id res chain seq x y z
N MET A 1 -11.03 22.95 -29.36
CA MET A 1 -9.91 21.97 -29.34
C MET A 1 -8.90 22.23 -28.22
N ARG A 2 -8.29 23.43 -28.09
CA ARG A 2 -7.26 23.70 -27.05
C ARG A 2 -7.74 23.44 -25.60
N ARG A 3 -8.98 23.78 -25.25
CA ARG A 3 -9.55 23.51 -23.92
C ARG A 3 -9.68 22.02 -23.61
N HIS A 4 -10.14 21.21 -24.57
CA HIS A 4 -10.23 19.76 -24.39
C HIS A 4 -8.86 19.09 -24.28
N LEU A 5 -7.87 19.62 -25.02
CA LEU A 5 -6.50 19.13 -24.95
C LEU A 5 -5.88 19.38 -23.56
N ILE A 6 -6.13 20.56 -22.97
CA ILE A 6 -5.69 20.87 -21.59
C ILE A 6 -6.35 19.93 -20.57
N HIS A 7 -7.66 19.68 -20.67
CA HIS A 7 -8.35 18.76 -19.77
C HIS A 7 -7.83 17.33 -19.93
N PHE A 8 -7.60 16.89 -21.16
CA PHE A 8 -7.02 15.58 -21.45
C PHE A 8 -5.63 15.42 -20.82
N LEU A 9 -4.75 16.42 -20.94
CA LEU A 9 -3.43 16.40 -20.32
C LEU A 9 -3.51 16.40 -18.79
N LEU A 10 -4.44 17.16 -18.19
CA LEU A 10 -4.66 17.15 -16.74
C LEU A 10 -5.11 15.77 -16.24
N VAL A 11 -6.06 15.13 -16.92
CA VAL A 11 -6.53 13.79 -16.56
C VAL A 11 -5.41 12.75 -16.69
N ALA A 12 -4.62 12.83 -17.77
CA ALA A 12 -3.47 11.96 -17.96
C ALA A 12 -2.45 12.12 -16.82
N LEU A 13 -2.10 13.35 -16.45
CA LEU A 13 -1.20 13.63 -15.33
C LEU A 13 -1.74 13.08 -14.01
N LEU A 14 -3.01 13.33 -13.70
CA LEU A 14 -3.64 12.81 -12.48
C LEU A 14 -3.61 11.28 -12.44
N SER A 15 -3.90 10.61 -13.56
CA SER A 15 -3.88 9.14 -13.63
C SER A 15 -2.48 8.56 -13.36
N VAL A 16 -1.43 9.19 -13.92
CA VAL A 16 -0.04 8.77 -13.72
C VAL A 16 0.39 8.97 -12.26
N CYS A 17 0.06 10.11 -11.67
CA CYS A 17 0.35 10.38 -10.26
C CYS A 17 -0.33 9.35 -9.34
N SER A 18 -1.61 9.05 -9.56
CA SER A 18 -2.35 8.06 -8.76
C SER A 18 -1.77 6.65 -8.89
N ALA A 19 -1.43 6.22 -10.11
CA ALA A 19 -0.81 4.91 -10.34
C ALA A 19 0.55 4.80 -9.64
N ALA A 20 1.38 5.84 -9.69
CA ALA A 20 2.67 5.87 -9.01
C ALA A 20 2.51 5.76 -7.48
N THR A 21 1.52 6.43 -6.90
CA THR A 21 1.27 6.34 -5.45
C THR A 21 0.79 4.95 -5.01
N ALA A 22 0.00 4.26 -5.83
CA ALA A 22 -0.43 2.89 -5.53
C ALA A 22 0.73 1.89 -5.57
N MET A 23 1.66 2.05 -6.51
CA MET A 23 2.82 1.17 -6.66
C MET A 23 3.92 1.43 -5.63
N ALA A 24 3.92 2.60 -4.97
CA ALA A 24 4.88 2.91 -3.91
C ALA A 24 4.56 2.23 -2.57
N GLN A 25 3.35 1.70 -2.39
CA GLN A 25 3.00 0.95 -1.19
C GLN A 25 3.68 -0.43 -1.21
N THR A 26 4.48 -0.70 -0.18
CA THR A 26 5.06 -2.04 0.05
C THR A 26 4.21 -2.79 1.07
N THR A 27 3.72 -3.97 0.69
CA THR A 27 2.91 -4.82 1.57
C THR A 27 3.80 -5.87 2.25
N VAL A 28 3.88 -5.82 3.58
CA VAL A 28 4.49 -6.88 4.39
C VAL A 28 3.47 -7.99 4.61
N LYS A 29 3.82 -9.22 4.26
CA LYS A 29 2.98 -10.42 4.46
C LYS A 29 3.76 -11.49 5.22
N GLY A 30 3.08 -12.20 6.10
CA GLY A 30 3.65 -13.27 6.90
C GLY A 30 2.68 -13.74 7.98
N GLN A 31 3.04 -14.82 8.67
CA GLN A 31 2.29 -15.34 9.81
C GLN A 31 3.22 -15.39 11.02
N VAL A 32 2.70 -15.00 12.19
CA VAL A 32 3.37 -15.22 13.46
C VAL A 32 3.11 -16.65 13.87
N VAL A 33 4.17 -17.44 14.01
CA VAL A 33 4.12 -18.84 14.43
C VAL A 33 4.92 -19.04 15.70
N ASP A 34 4.49 -20.01 16.50
CA ASP A 34 5.22 -20.45 17.68
C ASP A 34 6.52 -21.15 17.27
N ALA A 35 7.59 -20.90 18.03
CA ALA A 35 8.93 -21.38 17.69
C ALA A 35 9.15 -22.88 17.96
N GLU A 36 8.36 -23.49 18.85
CA GLU A 36 8.56 -24.88 19.28
C GLU A 36 7.75 -25.87 18.43
N ASN A 37 6.52 -25.49 18.05
CA ASN A 37 5.60 -26.38 17.32
C ASN A 37 5.20 -25.88 15.93
N GLY A 38 5.50 -24.62 15.58
CA GLY A 38 5.17 -24.03 14.28
C GLY A 38 3.69 -23.69 14.08
N GLU A 39 2.87 -23.74 15.14
CA GLU A 39 1.46 -23.39 15.07
C GLU A 39 1.25 -21.87 14.98
N PRO A 40 0.21 -21.39 14.27
CA PRO A 40 -0.11 -19.96 14.22
C PRO A 40 -0.43 -19.38 15.59
N MET A 41 0.23 -18.29 15.97
CA MET A 41 -0.05 -17.61 17.24
C MET A 41 -1.28 -16.70 17.10
N ILE A 42 -2.39 -17.10 17.71
CA ILE A 42 -3.62 -16.30 17.77
C ILE A 42 -3.45 -15.20 18.84
N GLY A 43 -3.75 -13.95 18.48
CA GLY A 43 -3.74 -12.83 19.43
C GLY A 43 -2.38 -12.16 19.63
N ALA A 44 -1.37 -12.50 18.83
CA ALA A 44 -0.10 -11.78 18.84
C ALA A 44 -0.28 -10.32 18.37
N ALA A 45 0.21 -9.37 19.16
CA ALA A 45 0.26 -7.97 18.76
C ALA A 45 1.51 -7.72 17.90
N VAL A 46 1.32 -7.26 16.66
CA VAL A 46 2.41 -6.96 15.72
C VAL A 46 2.43 -5.47 15.42
N THR A 47 3.58 -4.84 15.63
CA THR A 47 3.83 -3.45 15.24
C THR A 47 4.93 -3.41 14.19
N VAL A 48 4.66 -2.79 13.05
CA VAL A 48 5.65 -2.59 11.98
C VAL A 48 6.17 -1.16 12.08
N VAL A 49 7.47 -1.02 12.38
CA VAL A 49 8.09 0.30 12.52
C VAL A 49 8.24 0.95 11.14
N GLY A 50 7.98 2.25 11.03
CA GLY A 50 8.15 3.01 9.80
C GLY A 50 6.97 2.94 8.83
N THR A 51 5.88 2.25 9.21
CA THR A 51 4.62 2.27 8.46
C THR A 51 3.57 3.10 9.19
N THR A 52 2.66 3.72 8.43
CA THR A 52 1.46 4.33 9.02
C THR A 52 0.54 3.22 9.51
N GLN A 53 0.34 3.15 10.82
CA GLN A 53 -0.64 2.24 11.42
C GLN A 53 -2.03 2.78 11.08
N VAL A 54 -2.76 2.10 10.20
CA VAL A 54 -4.19 2.34 10.05
C VAL A 54 -4.84 1.61 11.22
N GLN A 55 -5.17 2.36 12.27
CA GLN A 55 -5.84 1.84 13.45
C GLN A 55 -7.31 1.52 13.16
#